data_AF-A0A0Q7WSC5-F1
#
_entry.id   AF-A0A0Q7WSC5-F1
#
_cell.length_a   1.000
_cell.length_b   1.000
_cell.length_c   1.000
_cell.angle_alpha   90.00
_cell.angle_beta   90.00
_cell.angle_gamma   90.00
#
_symmetry.space_group_name_H-M   'P 1'
#
loop_
_entity.id
_entity.type
_entity.pdbx_description
1 polymer ?
#
loop_
_entity_poly.entity_id
_entity_poly.type
_entity_poly.pdbx_seq_one_letter_code
_entity_poly.pdbx_strand_id
1 'polypeptide(L)'
;MPPIPQFVAEIKFHFEEHGEDRRRNFVFDETLHRRVPMRMDGVDGLNTVGMWVDSAAVFEKDEVAVVRCVVIAPELFVDVVIPGVRFKLWDGGFFASGKVIERIDAGWQEAQGQ
;
A
#
# COMPACT_ATOMS: atom_id res chain seq x y z
N MET A 1 -5.37 1.54 17.94
CA MET A 1 -3.92 1.34 17.69
C MET A 1 -3.80 0.72 16.31
N PRO A 2 -2.92 1.20 15.41
CA PRO A 2 -2.72 0.53 14.14
C PRO A 2 -2.24 -0.92 14.38
N PRO A 3 -2.57 -1.87 13.49
CA PRO A 3 -2.05 -3.23 13.56
C PRO A 3 -0.53 -3.23 13.47
N ILE A 4 0.13 -4.30 13.93
CA ILE A 4 1.55 -4.48 13.67
C ILE A 4 1.72 -4.59 12.15
N PRO A 5 2.53 -3.72 11.51
CA PRO A 5 2.69 -3.78 10.07
C PRO A 5 3.35 -5.09 9.65
N GLN A 6 3.01 -5.55 8.46
CA GLN A 6 3.63 -6.72 7.82
C GLN A 6 4.84 -6.30 6.98
N PHE A 7 4.82 -5.10 6.43
CA PHE A 7 5.92 -4.51 5.68
C PHE A 7 5.83 -2.99 5.65
N VAL A 8 6.94 -2.35 5.30
CA VAL A 8 7.03 -0.93 5.00
C VAL A 8 7.32 -0.78 3.52
N ALA A 9 6.68 0.20 2.88
CA ALA A 9 6.87 0.47 1.47
C ALA A 9 7.06 1.95 1.19
N GLU A 10 7.82 2.22 0.13
CA GLU A 10 7.84 3.51 -0.54
C GLU A 10 6.82 3.48 -1.68
N ILE A 11 6.03 4.54 -1.82
CA ILE A 11 5.04 4.72 -2.88
C ILE A 11 5.36 5.99 -3.64
N LYS A 12 5.37 5.93 -4.97
CA LYS A 12 5.41 7.08 -5.87
C LYS A 12 4.07 7.23 -6.58
N PHE A 13 3.51 8.44 -6.53
CA PHE A 13 2.19 8.74 -7.10
C PHE A 13 2.29 9.24 -8.56
N HIS A 14 1.37 8.80 -9.41
CA HIS A 14 1.38 9.03 -10.86
C HIS A 14 0.05 9.59 -11.41
N PHE A 15 -1.09 9.03 -10.99
CA PHE A 15 -2.45 9.37 -11.46
C PHE A 15 -2.66 9.31 -12.99
N GLU A 16 -1.94 8.41 -13.69
CA GLU A 16 -1.93 8.35 -15.17
C GLU A 16 -3.27 7.97 -15.79
N GLU A 17 -4.05 7.10 -15.14
CA GLU A 17 -5.35 6.63 -15.66
C GLU A 17 -6.53 7.51 -15.20
N HIS A 18 -6.26 8.61 -14.49
CA HIS A 18 -7.32 9.49 -13.98
C HIS A 18 -7.71 10.51 -15.07
N GLY A 19 -8.91 10.32 -15.63
CA GLY A 19 -9.54 11.27 -16.55
C GLY A 19 -9.73 12.68 -15.95
N GLU A 20 -10.09 13.65 -16.79
CA GLU A 20 -10.17 15.07 -16.41
C GLU A 20 -11.10 15.34 -15.22
N ASP A 21 -12.18 14.55 -15.09
CA ASP A 21 -13.16 14.68 -14.00
C ASP A 21 -12.73 14.02 -12.68
N ARG A 22 -11.50 13.49 -12.60
CA ARG A 22 -11.04 12.76 -11.41
C ARG A 22 -9.95 13.49 -10.65
N ARG A 23 -10.02 13.31 -9.33
CA ARG A 23 -9.02 13.83 -8.38
C ARG A 23 -7.65 13.25 -8.70
N ARG A 24 -6.65 14.13 -8.89
CA ARG A 24 -5.25 13.78 -9.17
C ARG A 24 -4.37 13.96 -7.93
N ASN A 25 -4.92 13.63 -6.78
CA ASN A 25 -4.18 13.55 -5.54
C ASN A 25 -4.75 12.43 -4.66
N PHE A 26 -3.94 11.97 -3.72
CA PHE A 26 -4.27 10.92 -2.78
C PHE A 26 -4.15 11.46 -1.36
N VAL A 27 -5.18 11.26 -0.55
CA VAL A 27 -5.27 11.87 0.79
C VAL A 27 -5.23 10.79 1.85
N PHE A 28 -4.32 10.94 2.81
CA PHE A 28 -4.46 10.37 4.14
C PHE A 28 -5.05 11.46 5.03
N ASP A 29 -6.28 11.26 5.49
CA ASP A 29 -6.95 12.19 6.40
C ASP A 29 -6.50 11.96 7.86
N GLU A 30 -7.21 12.53 8.83
CA GLU A 30 -6.90 12.38 10.25
C GLU A 30 -7.03 10.94 10.77
N THR A 31 -7.63 10.02 10.00
CA THR A 31 -7.60 8.58 10.32
C THR A 31 -6.23 7.96 10.08
N LEU A 32 -5.35 8.65 9.34
CA LEU A 32 -4.00 8.23 8.95
C LEU A 32 -3.95 6.90 8.20
N HIS A 33 -5.09 6.45 7.67
CA HIS A 33 -5.29 5.12 7.15
C HIS A 33 -6.07 5.13 5.84
N ARG A 34 -5.61 4.34 4.88
CA ARG A 34 -6.33 4.09 3.63
C ARG A 34 -6.27 2.61 3.27
N ARG A 35 -7.39 2.09 2.76
CA ARG A 35 -7.44 0.79 2.10
C ARG A 35 -7.52 1.02 0.60
N VAL A 36 -6.65 0.34 -0.14
CA VAL A 36 -6.61 0.45 -1.61
C VAL A 36 -6.40 -0.90 -2.26
N PRO A 37 -6.97 -1.11 -3.44
CA PRO A 37 -6.59 -2.21 -4.32
C PRO A 37 -5.10 -2.14 -4.71
N MET A 38 -4.42 -3.28 -4.63
CA MET A 38 -3.00 -3.49 -4.88
C MET A 38 -2.78 -4.74 -5.73
N ARG A 39 -1.83 -4.65 -6.68
CA ARG A 39 -1.27 -5.79 -7.41
C ARG A 39 0.22 -5.84 -7.16
N MET A 40 0.72 -6.98 -6.69
CA MET A 40 2.13 -7.18 -6.34
C MET A 40 2.77 -8.17 -7.28
N ASP A 41 4.04 -7.94 -7.64
CA ASP A 41 4.81 -8.90 -8.44
C ASP A 41 4.93 -10.22 -7.68
N GLY A 42 4.49 -11.33 -8.28
CA GLY A 42 4.47 -12.65 -7.66
C GLY A 42 3.17 -13.05 -6.98
N VAL A 43 2.18 -12.15 -6.90
CA VAL A 43 0.82 -12.48 -6.42
C VAL A 43 -0.20 -12.25 -7.51
N ASP A 44 -1.01 -13.26 -7.80
CA ASP A 44 -2.05 -13.16 -8.81
C ASP A 44 -3.24 -12.32 -8.34
N GLY A 45 -3.78 -11.54 -9.28
CA GLY A 45 -4.98 -10.74 -9.07
C GLY A 45 -4.77 -9.40 -8.34
N LEU A 46 -5.89 -8.70 -8.16
CA LEU A 46 -5.95 -7.43 -7.44
C LEU A 46 -6.48 -7.71 -6.03
N ASN A 47 -5.69 -7.38 -5.03
CA ASN A 47 -5.98 -7.63 -3.62
C ASN A 47 -6.10 -6.31 -2.87
N THR A 48 -6.47 -6.32 -1.59
CA THR A 48 -6.55 -5.09 -0.79
C THR A 48 -5.40 -5.00 0.20
N VAL A 49 -4.78 -3.83 0.29
CA VAL A 49 -3.80 -3.47 1.32
C VAL A 49 -4.34 -2.31 2.16
N GLY A 50 -4.20 -2.41 3.48
CA GLY A 50 -4.32 -1.29 4.39
C GLY A 50 -2.96 -0.60 4.53
N MET A 51 -2.95 0.72 4.44
CA MET A 51 -1.76 1.56 4.51
C MET A 51 -1.93 2.61 5.60
N TRP A 52 -0.88 2.82 6.41
CA TRP A 52 -0.82 3.81 7.47
C TRP A 52 0.36 4.77 7.28
N VAL A 53 0.15 6.04 7.61
CA VAL A 53 1.17 7.12 7.65
C VAL A 53 1.28 7.73 9.04
N ASP A 54 2.32 8.51 9.28
CA ASP A 54 2.55 9.17 10.58
C ASP A 54 1.79 10.49 10.74
N SER A 55 1.38 11.13 9.64
CA SER A 55 0.65 12.39 9.65
C SER A 55 -0.28 12.50 8.45
N ALA A 56 -1.41 13.20 8.64
CA ALA A 56 -2.33 13.49 7.55
C ALA A 56 -1.61 14.29 6.47
N ALA A 57 -1.85 13.94 5.21
CA ALA A 57 -1.16 14.52 4.07
C ALA A 57 -1.97 14.35 2.79
N VAL A 58 -1.74 15.27 1.86
CA VAL A 58 -2.23 15.19 0.47
C VAL A 58 -1.01 14.97 -0.40
N PHE A 59 -1.05 13.91 -1.21
CA PHE A 59 0.02 13.55 -2.13
C PHE A 59 -0.41 13.80 -3.57
N GLU A 60 0.38 14.59 -4.28
CA GLU A 60 0.23 14.93 -5.68
C GLU A 60 1.11 14.05 -6.58
N LYS A 61 1.04 14.30 -7.89
CA LYS A 61 1.83 13.58 -8.87
C LYS A 61 3.33 13.76 -8.60
N ASP A 62 4.08 12.68 -8.80
CA ASP A 62 5.54 12.56 -8.61
C ASP A 62 6.02 12.63 -7.16
N GLU A 63 5.14 12.94 -6.20
CA GLU A 63 5.47 12.87 -4.78
C GLU A 63 5.63 11.42 -4.30
N VAL A 64 6.26 11.29 -3.13
CA VAL A 64 6.62 10.01 -2.53
C VAL A 64 6.12 9.95 -1.09
N ALA A 65 5.59 8.79 -0.69
CA ALA A 65 5.21 8.49 0.69
C ALA A 65 5.89 7.21 1.18
N VAL A 66 6.21 7.18 2.47
CA VAL A 66 6.54 5.93 3.17
C VAL A 66 5.33 5.50 3.98
N VAL A 67 4.89 4.26 3.78
CA VAL A 67 3.70 3.71 4.40
C VAL A 67 3.99 2.39 5.11
N ARG A 68 3.27 2.18 6.22
CA ARG A 68 3.21 0.89 6.91
C ARG A 68 2.02 0.10 6.38
N CYS A 69 2.23 -1.14 5.99
CA CYS A 69 1.25 -1.92 5.24
C CYS A 69 0.83 -3.21 5.96
N VAL A 70 -0.44 -3.56 5.77
CA VAL A 70 -1.02 -4.86 6.13
C VAL A 70 -1.89 -5.33 4.98
N VAL A 71 -1.65 -6.53 4.45
CA VAL A 71 -2.52 -7.18 3.47
C VAL A 71 -3.68 -7.90 4.15
N ILE A 72 -4.82 -7.96 3.46
CA ILE A 72 -6.04 -8.57 4.00
C ILE A 72 -6.07 -10.09 3.85
N ALA A 73 -5.33 -10.65 2.88
CA ALA A 73 -5.21 -12.09 2.65
C ALA A 73 -3.73 -12.53 2.81
N PRO A 74 -3.17 -12.52 4.03
CA PRO A 74 -1.74 -12.71 4.29
C PRO A 74 -1.13 -13.97 3.64
N GLU A 75 -1.90 -15.06 3.57
CA GLU A 75 -1.51 -16.33 2.99
C GLU A 75 -1.09 -16.23 1.51
N LEU A 76 -1.61 -15.25 0.76
CA LEU A 76 -1.24 -15.03 -0.64
C LEU A 76 0.10 -14.27 -0.79
N PHE A 77 0.56 -13.61 0.27
CA PHE A 77 1.67 -12.66 0.22
C PHE A 77 2.88 -13.06 1.04
N VAL A 78 2.70 -13.96 2.01
CA VAL A 78 3.71 -14.26 3.03
C VAL A 78 5.07 -14.66 2.43
N ASP A 79 5.08 -15.40 1.33
CA ASP A 79 6.30 -15.87 0.66
C ASP A 79 6.85 -14.87 -0.37
N VAL A 80 6.06 -13.86 -0.74
CA VAL A 80 6.38 -12.90 -1.80
C VAL A 80 6.88 -11.58 -1.23
N VAL A 81 6.35 -11.13 -0.10
CA VAL A 81 6.68 -9.81 0.46
C VAL A 81 8.08 -9.82 1.06
N ILE A 82 9.05 -9.36 0.28
CA ILE A 82 10.44 -9.14 0.70
C ILE A 82 10.93 -7.78 0.19
N PRO A 83 11.96 -7.18 0.82
CA PRO A 83 12.54 -5.93 0.33
C PRO A 83 12.93 -6.01 -1.14
N GLY A 84 12.55 -5.00 -1.92
CA GLY A 84 12.81 -4.96 -3.36
C GLY A 84 11.59 -5.23 -4.24
N VAL A 85 10.62 -6.01 -3.74
CA VAL A 85 9.43 -6.39 -4.51
C VAL A 85 8.58 -5.17 -4.82
N ARG A 86 8.07 -5.12 -6.06
CA ARG A 86 7.29 -4.01 -6.56
C ARG A 86 5.80 -4.34 -6.56
N PHE A 87 5.01 -3.29 -6.48
CA PHE A 87 3.57 -3.37 -6.59
C PHE A 87 3.00 -2.10 -7.23
N LYS A 88 1.73 -2.16 -7.59
CA LYS A 88 0.94 -1.07 -8.15
C LYS A 88 -0.36 -0.92 -7.35
N LEU A 89 -0.92 0.29 -7.33
CA LEU A 89 -2.12 0.65 -6.60
C LEU A 89 -3.18 1.26 -7.52
N TRP A 90 -4.46 0.97 -7.23
CA TRP A 90 -5.62 1.47 -7.98
C TRP A 90 -6.63 2.16 -7.06
N ASP A 91 -7.20 3.26 -7.53
CA ASP A 91 -8.31 3.98 -6.89
C ASP A 91 -9.23 4.53 -8.00
N GLY A 92 -10.05 3.61 -8.53
CA GLY A 92 -10.81 3.82 -9.76
C GLY A 92 -9.96 3.96 -11.04
N GLY A 93 -8.63 3.85 -10.93
CA GLY A 93 -7.65 3.83 -12.01
C GLY A 93 -6.26 3.64 -11.39
N PHE A 94 -5.27 3.22 -12.18
CA PHE A 94 -3.88 3.16 -11.73
C PHE A 94 -3.43 4.55 -11.29
N PHE A 95 -2.97 4.66 -10.04
CA PHE A 95 -2.59 5.95 -9.47
C PHE A 95 -1.20 5.97 -8.85
N ALA A 96 -0.62 4.83 -8.47
CA ALA A 96 0.69 4.81 -7.82
C ALA A 96 1.42 3.47 -8.01
N SER A 97 2.75 3.52 -7.98
CA SER A 97 3.61 2.34 -7.88
C SER A 97 4.34 2.35 -6.54
N GLY A 98 4.63 1.18 -5.99
CA GLY A 98 5.42 1.10 -4.78
C GLY A 98 6.46 -0.02 -4.80
N LYS A 99 7.33 0.04 -3.79
CA LYS A 99 8.40 -0.92 -3.56
C LYS A 99 8.48 -1.22 -2.08
N VAL A 100 8.52 -2.50 -1.74
CA VAL A 100 8.78 -2.96 -0.36
C VAL A 100 10.20 -2.55 0.02
N ILE A 101 10.35 -1.83 1.12
CA ILE A 101 11.65 -1.42 1.66
C ILE A 101 12.05 -2.24 2.89
N GLU A 102 11.07 -2.73 3.65
CA GLU A 102 11.30 -3.53 4.86
C GLU A 102 10.18 -4.56 5.04
N ARG A 103 10.53 -5.77 5.47
CA ARG A 103 9.58 -6.81 5.90
C ARG A 103 9.59 -6.87 7.42
N ILE A 104 8.40 -6.96 8.05
CA ILE A 104 8.24 -7.01 9.50
C ILE A 104 7.61 -8.35 9.89
N ASP A 105 8.44 -9.32 10.28
CA ASP A 105 7.98 -10.70 10.56
C ASP A 105 6.94 -10.79 11.69
N ALA A 106 7.01 -9.89 12.68
CA ALA A 106 6.04 -9.86 13.78
C ALA A 106 4.59 -9.64 13.29
N GLY A 107 4.37 -8.81 12.27
CA GLY A 107 3.03 -8.58 11.71
C GLY A 107 2.49 -9.79 10.93
N TRP A 108 3.36 -10.66 10.42
CA TRP A 108 2.95 -11.91 9.79
C TRP A 108 2.58 -12.98 10.82
N GLN A 109 3.33 -13.06 11.92
CA GLN A 109 3.04 -13.98 13.03
C GLN A 109 1.70 -13.66 13.71
N GLU A 110 1.40 -12.37 13.93
CA GLU A 110 0.12 -11.93 14.48
C GLU A 110 -1.05 -12.35 13.57
N ALA A 111 -0.90 -12.20 12.26
CA ALA A 111 -1.95 -12.51 11.29
C ALA A 111 -2.26 -14.01 11.16
N GLN A 112 -1.32 -14.89 11.51
CA GLN A 112 -1.51 -16.35 11.51
C GLN A 112 -2.10 -16.88 12.83
N GLY A 113 -2.05 -16.09 13.90
CA GLY A 113 -2.58 -16.45 15.22
C GLY A 113 -4.02 -16.01 15.46
N GLN A 114 -4.65 -15.33 14.49
CA GLN A 114 -6.07 -14.94 14.48
C GLN A 114 -6.91 -15.96 13.71
#